data_AF-A0A961I7R0-F1
#
_entry.id   AF-A0A961I7R0-F1
#
_cell.length_a   1.000
_cell.length_b   1.000
_cell.length_c   1.000
_cell.angle_alpha   90.00
_cell.angle_beta   90.00
_cell.angle_gamma   90.00
#
_symmetry.space_group_name_H-M   'P 1'
#
loop_
_entity.id
_entity.type
_entity.pdbx_description
1 polymer ?
#
loop_
_entity_poly.entity_id
_entity_poly.type
_entity_poly.pdbx_seq_one_letter_code
_entity_poly.pdbx_strand_id
1 'polypeptide(L)'
;MTFALKQSPSLARAIRRTLPIALVALLSGCTSFYQMESLSYRRNLALFKLPAADYPSDASIQEMLPPMLPYPELEPDQVRALLGNLRFRREHVWGDLKGRVFYPGELNYMAPQIARELKQLDEKTRLVIISRFDPDRSVLSRHHRTTLMFWVDEAGYNLCFGEIQEEYSQSDFELDREWTEILPISMNRSFPDLELLPGPDFTFKDVNGHRHLTWVVFPPDALEHMQYIPEDSNQTETESAEPEPQAEQVQPAEQAEPGPTPTERLRELNQALEEGLITQEEYERKRAQIMSDF
;
A
#
# COMPACT_ATOMS: atom_id res chain seq x y z
N MET A 1 -32.78 -45.63 -64.97
CA MET A 1 -33.98 -44.84 -64.63
C MET A 1 -34.33 -45.14 -63.18
N THR A 2 -34.35 -44.12 -62.29
CA THR A 2 -35.18 -43.98 -61.06
C THR A 2 -34.55 -42.91 -60.15
N PHE A 3 -35.25 -41.77 -60.09
CA PHE A 3 -35.41 -40.76 -59.04
C PHE A 3 -34.21 -40.15 -58.29
N ALA A 4 -33.97 -38.87 -58.62
CA ALA A 4 -33.29 -37.90 -57.77
C ALA A 4 -34.24 -37.37 -56.67
N LEU A 5 -33.82 -37.49 -55.41
CA LEU A 5 -34.45 -36.83 -54.26
C LEU A 5 -33.97 -35.38 -54.17
N LYS A 6 -34.90 -34.46 -54.41
CA LYS A 6 -34.74 -33.01 -54.30
C LYS A 6 -34.75 -32.62 -52.81
N GLN A 7 -33.57 -32.46 -52.20
CA GLN A 7 -33.46 -31.91 -50.85
C GLN A 7 -33.65 -30.38 -50.87
N SER A 8 -34.53 -29.91 -50.01
CA SER A 8 -34.96 -28.51 -49.82
C SER A 8 -33.86 -27.64 -49.18
N PRO A 9 -33.59 -26.42 -49.67
CA PRO A 9 -32.46 -25.60 -49.23
C PRO A 9 -32.74 -24.68 -48.02
N SER A 10 -33.78 -24.91 -47.21
CA SER A 10 -34.23 -23.91 -46.22
C SER A 10 -33.64 -24.04 -44.80
N LEU A 11 -33.01 -25.16 -44.42
CA LEU A 11 -32.54 -25.36 -43.04
C LEU A 11 -31.03 -25.13 -42.83
N ALA A 12 -30.21 -25.18 -43.88
CA ALA A 12 -28.75 -25.02 -43.76
C ALA A 12 -28.28 -23.55 -43.64
N ARG A 13 -29.16 -22.56 -43.83
CA ARG A 13 -28.81 -21.13 -43.74
C ARG A 13 -29.06 -20.49 -42.38
N ALA A 14 -29.85 -21.12 -41.50
CA ALA A 14 -30.15 -20.54 -40.19
C ALA A 14 -29.06 -20.80 -39.14
N ILE A 15 -28.31 -21.90 -39.25
CA ILE A 15 -27.33 -22.32 -38.23
C ILE A 15 -25.93 -21.71 -38.46
N ARG A 16 -25.66 -21.19 -39.67
CA ARG A 16 -24.34 -20.62 -40.02
C ARG A 16 -24.18 -19.13 -39.73
N ARG A 17 -25.22 -18.44 -39.25
CA ARG A 17 -25.19 -16.99 -38.97
C ARG A 17 -25.29 -16.61 -37.50
N THR A 18 -25.64 -17.54 -36.61
CA THR A 18 -25.75 -17.28 -35.17
C THR A 18 -24.54 -17.75 -34.36
N LEU A 19 -23.67 -18.59 -34.93
CA LEU A 19 -22.49 -19.11 -34.22
C LEU A 19 -21.33 -18.12 -33.98
N PRO A 20 -21.06 -17.08 -34.82
CA PRO A 20 -19.96 -16.16 -34.52
C PRO A 20 -20.31 -15.07 -33.49
N ILE A 21 -21.58 -14.90 -33.11
CA ILE A 21 -21.99 -13.85 -32.14
C ILE A 21 -21.91 -14.38 -30.69
N ALA A 22 -22.15 -15.67 -30.47
CA ALA A 22 -22.05 -16.26 -29.13
C ALA A 22 -20.59 -16.45 -28.65
N LEU A 23 -19.61 -16.49 -29.55
CA LEU A 23 -18.20 -16.68 -29.18
C LEU A 23 -17.50 -15.37 -28.77
N VAL A 24 -17.98 -14.21 -29.23
CA VAL A 24 -17.42 -12.89 -28.84
C VAL A 24 -17.92 -12.46 -27.46
N ALA A 25 -19.12 -12.90 -27.04
CA ALA A 25 -19.68 -12.58 -25.73
C ALA A 25 -19.05 -13.38 -24.56
N LEU A 26 -18.27 -14.43 -24.85
CA LEU A 26 -17.61 -15.26 -23.82
C LEU A 26 -16.16 -14.83 -23.53
N LEU A 27 -15.61 -13.85 -24.24
CA LEU A 27 -14.26 -13.31 -24.01
C LEU A 27 -14.26 -12.01 -23.20
N SER A 28 -15.42 -11.51 -22.78
CA SER A 28 -15.53 -10.35 -21.87
C SER A 28 -15.60 -10.75 -20.39
N GLY A 29 -15.31 -12.01 -20.08
CA GLY A 29 -15.24 -12.51 -18.71
C GLY A 29 -13.96 -12.06 -18.02
N CYS A 30 -14.09 -11.09 -17.11
CA CYS A 30 -13.30 -10.95 -15.89
C CYS A 30 -11.78 -10.72 -16.02
N THR A 31 -11.36 -9.63 -16.67
CA THR A 31 -10.16 -8.89 -16.23
C THR A 31 -10.45 -7.40 -16.31
N SER A 32 -11.26 -6.89 -15.39
CA SER A 32 -11.29 -5.46 -15.08
C SER A 32 -9.99 -5.12 -14.33
N PHE A 33 -8.86 -5.18 -15.01
CA PHE A 33 -7.64 -4.53 -14.53
C PHE A 33 -7.90 -3.04 -14.66
N TYR A 34 -8.16 -2.37 -13.54
CA TYR A 34 -8.43 -0.93 -13.52
C TYR A 34 -7.26 -0.20 -14.19
N GLN A 35 -7.55 0.70 -15.14
CA GLN A 35 -6.50 1.47 -15.82
C GLN A 35 -5.98 2.55 -14.87
N MET A 36 -4.98 2.20 -14.08
CA MET A 36 -4.23 3.16 -13.28
C MET A 36 -3.27 3.93 -14.19
N GLU A 37 -3.40 5.26 -14.23
CA GLU A 37 -2.46 6.12 -14.92
C GLU A 37 -1.31 6.48 -13.95
N SER A 38 -0.07 6.19 -14.32
CA SER A 38 1.10 6.51 -13.51
C SER A 38 1.27 8.03 -13.40
N LEU A 39 1.23 8.54 -12.17
CA LEU A 39 1.51 9.95 -11.87
C LEU A 39 3.00 10.16 -11.59
N SER A 40 3.57 9.29 -10.77
CA SER A 40 4.96 9.41 -10.33
C SER A 40 5.49 8.04 -9.95
N TYR A 41 6.72 7.73 -10.36
CA TYR A 41 7.33 6.43 -10.11
C TYR A 41 8.77 6.60 -9.65
N ARG A 42 9.08 6.07 -8.47
CA ARG A 42 10.42 6.04 -7.87
C ARG A 42 10.67 4.65 -7.28
N ARG A 43 11.93 4.43 -6.88
CA ARG A 43 12.40 3.15 -6.34
C ARG A 43 11.52 2.59 -5.22
N ASN A 44 11.00 3.43 -4.33
CA ASN A 44 10.25 3.02 -3.13
C ASN A 44 8.84 3.62 -3.03
N LEU A 45 8.40 4.33 -4.06
CA LEU A 45 7.10 4.99 -4.08
C LEU A 45 6.57 5.06 -5.51
N ALA A 46 5.35 4.59 -5.68
CA ALA A 46 4.58 4.73 -6.90
C ALA A 46 3.24 5.39 -6.58
N LEU A 47 2.90 6.39 -7.38
CA LEU A 47 1.68 7.18 -7.27
C LEU A 47 0.91 7.04 -8.56
N PHE A 48 -0.36 6.67 -8.47
CA PHE A 48 -1.23 6.47 -9.61
C PHE A 48 -2.52 7.27 -9.47
N LYS A 49 -3.07 7.66 -10.62
CA LYS A 49 -4.41 8.18 -10.77
C LYS A 49 -5.37 7.02 -10.99
N LEU A 50 -6.46 7.01 -10.23
CA LEU A 50 -7.56 6.07 -10.40
C LEU A 50 -8.86 6.86 -10.61
N PRO A 51 -9.44 6.85 -11.82
CA PRO A 51 -10.70 7.54 -12.08
C PRO A 51 -11.80 7.06 -11.13
N ALA A 52 -12.53 8.00 -10.54
CA ALA A 52 -13.52 7.69 -9.51
C ALA A 52 -14.71 6.89 -10.03
N ALA A 53 -14.96 6.96 -11.33
CA ALA A 53 -15.98 6.18 -12.04
C ALA A 53 -15.57 4.72 -12.25
N ASP A 54 -14.27 4.43 -12.29
CA ASP A 54 -13.75 3.10 -12.59
C ASP A 54 -13.69 2.22 -11.33
N TYR A 55 -13.66 2.81 -10.14
CA TYR A 55 -13.51 2.10 -8.87
C TYR A 55 -14.34 2.74 -7.75
N PRO A 56 -14.90 2.00 -6.78
CA PRO A 56 -15.01 0.54 -6.75
C PRO A 56 -15.98 0.05 -7.84
N SER A 57 -15.84 -1.19 -8.31
CA SER A 57 -16.78 -1.76 -9.28
C SER A 57 -18.14 -2.15 -8.67
N ASP A 58 -18.25 -2.12 -7.34
CA ASP A 58 -19.49 -2.39 -6.62
C ASP A 58 -20.40 -1.16 -6.65
N ALA A 59 -21.51 -1.27 -7.38
CA ALA A 59 -22.48 -0.19 -7.55
C ALA A 59 -23.08 0.29 -6.21
N SER A 60 -23.28 -0.60 -5.24
CA SER A 60 -23.81 -0.22 -3.92
C SER A 60 -22.85 0.71 -3.18
N ILE A 61 -21.55 0.48 -3.35
CA ILE A 61 -20.52 1.34 -2.77
C ILE A 61 -20.39 2.65 -3.55
N GLN A 62 -20.51 2.61 -4.88
CA GLN A 62 -20.49 3.84 -5.68
C GLN A 62 -21.64 4.78 -5.29
N GLU A 63 -22.85 4.24 -5.08
CA GLU A 63 -24.02 5.04 -4.71
C GLU A 63 -23.93 5.68 -3.31
N MET A 64 -23.22 5.05 -2.37
CA MET A 64 -23.03 5.60 -1.01
C MET A 64 -21.87 6.61 -0.91
N LEU A 65 -20.98 6.66 -1.90
CA LEU A 65 -19.83 7.56 -1.87
C LEU A 65 -20.28 8.98 -2.22
N PRO A 66 -20.01 9.98 -1.35
CA PRO A 66 -20.28 11.36 -1.67
C PRO A 66 -19.48 11.81 -2.89
N PRO A 67 -19.92 12.88 -3.59
CA PRO A 67 -19.11 13.53 -4.59
C PRO A 67 -17.76 13.93 -3.99
N MET A 68 -16.70 13.64 -4.74
CA MET A 68 -15.35 14.07 -4.37
C MET A 68 -15.22 15.59 -4.47
N LEU A 69 -14.39 16.14 -3.58
CA LEU A 69 -14.01 17.55 -3.57
C LEU A 69 -12.63 17.74 -4.19
N PRO A 70 -12.29 18.96 -4.63
CA PRO A 70 -10.92 19.28 -5.04
C PRO A 70 -9.92 18.99 -3.93
N TYR A 71 -8.74 18.49 -4.31
CA TYR A 71 -7.67 18.25 -3.35
C TYR A 71 -7.17 19.58 -2.77
N PRO A 72 -7.03 19.69 -1.43
CA PRO A 72 -6.41 20.86 -0.83
C PRO A 72 -4.91 20.86 -1.10
N GLU A 73 -4.33 22.06 -1.09
CA GLU A 73 -2.88 22.19 -1.08
C GLU A 73 -2.35 21.80 0.30
N LEU A 74 -1.86 20.57 0.40
CA LEU A 74 -1.22 20.06 1.61
C LEU A 74 0.28 20.34 1.58
N GLU A 75 0.80 20.88 2.68
CA GLU A 75 2.24 20.95 2.91
C GLU A 75 2.79 19.57 3.33
N PRO A 76 4.09 19.29 3.12
CA PRO A 76 4.67 18.00 3.48
C PRO A 76 4.44 17.61 4.94
N ASP A 77 4.46 18.57 5.88
CA ASP A 77 4.22 18.28 7.30
C ASP A 77 2.77 17.85 7.58
N GLN A 78 1.81 18.37 6.83
CA GLN A 78 0.40 17.94 6.94
C GLN A 78 0.23 16.51 6.41
N VAL A 79 0.93 16.17 5.32
CA VAL A 79 0.95 14.78 4.82
C VAL A 79 1.60 13.84 5.85
N ARG A 80 2.70 14.25 6.50
CA ARG A 80 3.32 13.49 7.59
C ARG A 80 2.36 13.32 8.77
N ALA A 81 1.60 14.35 9.13
CA ALA A 81 0.63 14.27 10.22
C ALA A 81 -0.50 13.27 9.91
N LEU A 82 -1.06 13.31 8.68
CA LEU A 82 -2.12 12.37 8.25
C LEU A 82 -1.67 10.90 8.29
N LEU A 83 -0.44 10.64 7.83
CA LEU A 83 0.03 9.27 7.59
C LEU A 83 0.84 8.70 8.76
N GLY A 84 1.62 9.55 9.44
CA GLY A 84 2.66 9.11 10.37
C GLY A 84 2.21 8.74 11.76
N ASN A 85 1.00 9.16 12.16
CA ASN A 85 0.41 8.81 13.45
C ASN A 85 -0.45 7.52 13.37
N LEU A 86 -0.63 6.95 12.17
CA LEU A 86 -1.40 5.74 11.97
C LEU A 86 -0.63 4.51 12.47
N ARG A 87 -1.30 3.70 13.30
CA ARG A 87 -0.82 2.39 13.76
C ARG A 87 -1.75 1.29 13.27
N PHE A 88 -1.23 0.08 13.16
CA PHE A 88 -1.99 -1.09 12.75
C PHE A 88 -1.78 -2.25 13.71
N ARG A 89 -2.70 -3.22 13.63
CA ARG A 89 -2.62 -4.54 14.23
C ARG A 89 -2.96 -5.57 13.16
N ARG A 90 -2.13 -6.60 13.05
CA ARG A 90 -2.37 -7.78 12.23
C ARG A 90 -2.36 -9.04 13.11
N GLU A 91 -3.43 -9.81 13.03
CA GLU A 91 -3.57 -11.08 13.75
C GLU A 91 -2.78 -12.19 13.03
N HIS A 92 -1.90 -12.86 13.75
CA HIS A 92 -1.25 -14.08 13.27
C HIS A 92 -1.49 -15.24 14.23
N VAL A 93 -1.28 -16.46 13.75
CA VAL A 93 -1.43 -17.70 14.52
C VAL A 93 -0.53 -17.71 15.79
N TRP A 94 0.59 -16.97 15.75
CA TRP A 94 1.56 -16.90 16.85
C TRP A 94 1.48 -15.61 17.68
N GLY A 95 0.47 -14.78 17.45
CA GLY A 95 0.26 -13.52 18.16
C GLY A 95 0.00 -12.35 17.23
N ASP A 96 -0.27 -11.18 17.82
CA ASP A 96 -0.58 -9.97 17.08
C ASP A 96 0.71 -9.23 16.71
N LEU A 97 0.87 -8.91 15.43
CA LEU A 97 1.85 -7.93 14.96
C LEU A 97 1.25 -6.53 15.09
N LYS A 98 1.90 -5.65 15.84
CA LYS A 98 1.50 -4.23 15.97
C LYS A 98 2.63 -3.34 15.50
N GLY A 99 2.29 -2.26 14.80
CA GLY A 99 3.31 -1.37 14.26
C GLY A 99 2.75 -0.05 13.72
N ARG A 100 3.62 0.72 13.08
CA ARG A 100 3.26 1.93 12.34
C ARG A 100 2.88 1.56 10.92
N VAL A 101 1.91 2.28 10.35
CA VAL A 101 1.58 2.11 8.93
C VAL A 101 2.73 2.59 8.05
N PHE A 102 3.33 3.73 8.40
CA PHE A 102 4.48 4.32 7.73
C PHE A 102 5.56 4.70 8.74
N TYR A 103 6.82 4.45 8.39
CA TYR A 103 7.97 4.78 9.26
C TYR A 103 8.47 6.22 9.03
N PRO A 104 9.17 6.84 10.00
CA PRO A 104 9.73 8.19 9.83
C PRO A 104 10.63 8.33 8.60
N GLY A 105 11.52 7.35 8.39
CA GLY A 105 12.40 7.31 7.21
C GLY A 105 11.64 7.19 5.89
N GLU A 106 10.50 6.53 5.90
CA GLU A 106 9.59 6.39 4.75
C GLU A 106 8.90 7.73 4.43
N LEU A 107 8.33 8.37 5.44
CA LEU A 107 7.61 9.64 5.30
C LEU A 107 8.50 10.79 4.87
N ASN A 108 9.79 10.75 5.20
CA ASN A 108 10.75 11.79 4.80
C ASN A 108 10.83 12.00 3.29
N TYR A 109 10.71 10.93 2.50
CA TYR A 109 10.69 11.03 1.03
C TYR A 109 9.26 11.03 0.46
N MET A 110 8.32 10.31 1.10
CA MET A 110 6.96 10.21 0.58
C MET A 110 6.19 11.52 0.67
N ALA A 111 6.22 12.18 1.83
CA ALA A 111 5.36 13.33 2.08
C ALA A 111 5.61 14.51 1.11
N PRO A 112 6.86 14.93 0.80
CA PRO A 112 7.11 15.98 -0.19
C PRO A 112 6.68 15.62 -1.61
N GLN A 113 6.69 14.32 -1.95
CA GLN A 113 6.25 13.86 -3.26
C GLN A 113 4.73 13.86 -3.36
N ILE A 114 4.05 13.28 -2.37
CA ILE A 114 2.58 13.29 -2.29
C ILE A 114 2.05 14.73 -2.34
N ALA A 115 2.55 15.63 -1.47
CA ALA A 115 2.15 17.04 -1.44
C ALA A 115 2.24 17.73 -2.81
N ARG A 116 3.29 17.42 -3.59
CA ARG A 116 3.49 17.95 -4.94
C ARG A 116 2.50 17.35 -5.93
N GLU A 117 2.32 16.03 -5.90
CA GLU A 117 1.47 15.32 -6.85
C GLU A 117 -0.02 15.59 -6.64
N LEU A 118 -0.45 15.89 -5.41
CA LEU A 118 -1.85 16.29 -5.12
C LEU A 118 -2.30 17.50 -5.93
N LYS A 119 -1.39 18.43 -6.24
CA LYS A 119 -1.68 19.61 -7.08
C LYS A 119 -2.01 19.27 -8.53
N GLN A 120 -1.76 18.03 -8.97
CA GLN A 120 -2.02 17.55 -10.33
C GLN A 120 -3.31 16.73 -10.46
N LEU A 121 -4.04 16.54 -9.36
CA LEU A 121 -5.25 15.74 -9.31
C LEU A 121 -6.49 16.62 -9.41
N ASP A 122 -7.52 16.09 -10.07
CA ASP A 122 -8.85 16.69 -10.11
C ASP A 122 -9.80 15.98 -9.14
N GLU A 123 -10.97 16.57 -8.93
CA GLU A 123 -12.06 16.05 -8.10
C GLU A 123 -12.75 14.80 -8.67
N LYS A 124 -12.20 14.17 -9.72
CA LYS A 124 -12.71 12.94 -10.32
C LYS A 124 -11.72 11.80 -10.25
N THR A 125 -10.59 12.02 -9.60
CA THR A 125 -9.47 11.08 -9.57
C THR A 125 -9.07 10.80 -8.13
N ARG A 126 -9.06 9.52 -7.75
CA ARG A 126 -8.47 9.07 -6.48
C ARG A 126 -6.97 8.88 -6.66
N LEU A 127 -6.21 9.24 -5.62
CA LEU A 127 -4.79 8.95 -5.56
C LEU A 127 -4.59 7.54 -5.02
N VAL A 128 -3.90 6.69 -5.76
CA VAL A 128 -3.40 5.40 -5.24
C VAL A 128 -1.91 5.57 -4.93
N ILE A 129 -1.54 5.18 -3.71
CA ILE A 129 -0.18 5.27 -3.18
C ILE A 129 0.28 3.84 -2.91
N ILE A 130 1.39 3.45 -3.51
CA ILE A 130 2.06 2.18 -3.25
C ILE A 130 3.46 2.52 -2.77
N SER A 131 3.76 2.20 -1.52
CA SER A 131 5.11 2.34 -0.99
C SER A 131 5.71 0.97 -0.70
N ARG A 132 7.03 0.89 -0.81
CA ARG A 132 7.79 -0.21 -0.24
C ARG A 132 8.91 0.36 0.62
N PHE A 133 9.09 -0.20 1.80
CA PHE A 133 10.07 0.26 2.75
C PHE A 133 10.68 -0.90 3.51
N ASP A 134 11.98 -0.84 3.75
CA ASP A 134 12.71 -1.80 4.58
C ASP A 134 12.96 -1.14 5.95
N PRO A 135 12.18 -1.49 6.98
CA PRO A 135 12.27 -0.83 8.29
C PRO A 135 13.58 -1.13 9.00
N ASP A 136 14.12 -2.34 8.83
CA ASP A 136 15.32 -2.78 9.53
C ASP A 136 16.60 -2.33 8.81
N ARG A 137 16.48 -1.97 7.51
CA ARG A 137 17.61 -1.58 6.62
C ARG A 137 18.76 -2.58 6.61
N SER A 138 18.50 -3.79 7.08
CA SER A 138 19.45 -4.87 7.18
C SER A 138 19.67 -5.44 5.79
N VAL A 139 20.77 -6.16 5.67
CA VAL A 139 21.02 -6.97 4.50
C VAL A 139 20.01 -8.11 4.42
N LEU A 140 19.54 -8.67 5.53
CA LEU A 140 18.66 -9.84 5.50
C LEU A 140 17.17 -9.47 5.47
N SER A 141 16.83 -8.24 5.79
CA SER A 141 15.45 -7.78 5.81
C SER A 141 14.85 -7.71 4.41
N ARG A 142 13.51 -7.79 4.38
CA ARG A 142 12.70 -7.71 3.18
C ARG A 142 12.00 -6.36 3.16
N HIS A 143 11.65 -5.91 1.96
CA HIS A 143 10.81 -4.72 1.87
C HIS A 143 9.39 -5.09 2.27
N HIS A 144 8.75 -4.22 3.01
CA HIS A 144 7.34 -4.30 3.33
C HIS A 144 6.59 -3.30 2.44
N ARG A 145 5.46 -3.72 1.90
CA ARG A 145 4.62 -2.94 0.99
C ARG A 145 3.38 -2.44 1.71
N THR A 146 3.04 -1.19 1.46
CA THR A 146 1.80 -0.56 1.93
C THR A 146 1.07 0.03 0.73
N THR A 147 -0.23 -0.22 0.62
CA THR A 147 -1.09 0.29 -0.45
C THR A 147 -2.25 1.05 0.14
N LEU A 148 -2.48 2.27 -0.35
CA LEU A 148 -3.56 3.12 0.13
C LEU A 148 -4.21 3.89 -1.02
N MET A 149 -5.50 4.18 -0.84
CA MET A 149 -6.28 5.06 -1.69
C MET A 149 -6.66 6.30 -0.90
N PHE A 150 -6.38 7.46 -1.48
CA PHE A 150 -6.63 8.76 -0.88
C PHE A 150 -7.57 9.59 -1.77
N TRP A 151 -8.55 10.23 -1.15
CA TRP A 151 -9.39 11.26 -1.77
C TRP A 151 -9.99 12.17 -0.70
N VAL A 152 -10.61 13.26 -1.15
CA VAL A 152 -11.32 14.20 -0.29
C VAL A 152 -12.78 14.26 -0.69
N ASP A 153 -13.66 14.26 0.30
CA ASP A 153 -15.10 14.50 0.14
C ASP A 153 -15.62 15.40 1.28
N GLU A 154 -16.94 15.57 1.37
CA GLU A 154 -17.56 16.41 2.40
C GLU A 154 -17.29 15.94 3.84
N ALA A 155 -17.01 14.64 4.05
CA ALA A 155 -16.68 14.10 5.37
C ALA A 155 -15.21 14.36 5.74
N GLY A 156 -14.35 14.63 4.75
CA GLY A 156 -12.97 15.04 4.92
C GLY A 156 -11.98 14.17 4.15
N TYR A 157 -10.84 13.89 4.76
CA TYR A 157 -9.73 13.17 4.17
C TYR A 157 -9.93 11.66 4.35
N ASN A 158 -10.19 10.97 3.24
CA ASN A 158 -10.42 9.54 3.26
C ASN A 158 -9.11 8.79 2.96
N LEU A 159 -8.74 7.84 3.82
CA LEU A 159 -7.66 6.89 3.59
C LEU A 159 -8.21 5.48 3.68
N CYS A 160 -8.19 4.74 2.57
CA CYS A 160 -8.59 3.33 2.52
C CYS A 160 -7.38 2.47 2.18
N PHE A 161 -7.01 1.56 3.08
CA PHE A 161 -5.82 0.72 2.96
C PHE A 161 -6.15 -0.66 2.40
N GLY A 162 -5.31 -1.13 1.46
CA GLY A 162 -5.32 -2.49 0.96
C GLY A 162 -4.35 -3.37 1.75
N GLU A 163 -3.06 -3.07 1.62
CA GLU A 163 -1.97 -3.74 2.32
C GLU A 163 -1.36 -2.74 3.31
N ILE A 164 -0.97 -3.21 4.49
CA ILE A 164 -0.21 -2.41 5.46
C ILE A 164 0.99 -3.22 5.90
N GLN A 165 2.20 -2.78 5.55
CA GLN A 165 3.43 -3.48 5.91
C GLN A 165 3.37 -4.99 5.56
N GLU A 166 2.87 -5.30 4.37
CA GLU A 166 2.83 -6.67 3.85
C GLU A 166 4.21 -7.06 3.34
N GLU A 167 4.73 -8.21 3.74
CA GLU A 167 6.05 -8.64 3.32
C GLU A 167 6.09 -8.87 1.81
N TYR A 168 7.00 -8.19 1.12
CA TYR A 168 7.19 -8.32 -0.31
C TYR A 168 8.47 -9.11 -0.59
N SER A 169 8.33 -10.37 -1.02
CA SER A 169 9.45 -11.19 -1.46
C SER A 169 9.79 -10.85 -2.91
N GLN A 170 10.92 -10.20 -3.15
CA GLN A 170 11.48 -10.09 -4.50
C GLN A 170 11.92 -11.47 -4.97
N SER A 171 11.21 -12.06 -5.93
CA SER A 171 11.73 -13.20 -6.68
C SER A 171 12.84 -12.75 -7.65
N ASP A 172 13.77 -13.64 -7.98
CA ASP A 172 15.00 -13.31 -8.74
C ASP A 172 14.75 -12.91 -10.21
N PHE A 173 13.49 -12.93 -10.67
CA PHE A 173 13.09 -12.63 -12.04
C PHE A 173 12.20 -11.39 -12.17
N GLU A 174 11.94 -10.67 -11.08
CA GLU A 174 10.97 -9.57 -11.10
C GLU A 174 11.53 -8.35 -11.82
N LEU A 175 10.77 -7.87 -12.80
CA LEU A 175 11.01 -6.57 -13.39
C LEU A 175 10.82 -5.49 -12.33
N ASP A 176 11.57 -4.39 -12.47
CA ASP A 176 11.66 -3.30 -11.50
C ASP A 176 10.31 -2.68 -11.07
N ARG A 177 9.20 -2.98 -11.78
CA ARG A 177 7.84 -2.48 -11.57
C ARG A 177 6.84 -3.47 -10.97
N GLU A 178 7.16 -4.75 -10.87
CA GLU A 178 6.19 -5.78 -10.42
C GLU A 178 5.71 -5.57 -8.99
N TRP A 179 6.52 -4.92 -8.15
CA TRP A 179 6.11 -4.55 -6.79
C TRP A 179 4.93 -3.57 -6.72
N THR A 180 4.58 -2.92 -7.85
CA THR A 180 3.38 -2.07 -7.98
C THR A 180 2.15 -2.81 -8.47
N GLU A 181 2.28 -4.09 -8.82
CA GLU A 181 1.15 -4.96 -9.12
C GLU A 181 0.53 -5.42 -7.80
N ILE A 182 -0.64 -4.86 -7.49
CA ILE A 182 -1.34 -5.06 -6.23
C ILE A 182 -2.77 -5.50 -6.48
N LEU A 183 -3.35 -6.19 -5.50
CA LEU A 183 -4.78 -6.44 -5.51
C LEU A 183 -5.55 -5.13 -5.32
N PRO A 184 -6.76 -5.01 -5.90
CA PRO A 184 -7.60 -3.84 -5.67
C PRO A 184 -7.92 -3.65 -4.18
N ILE A 185 -7.86 -2.39 -3.72
CA ILE A 185 -8.12 -2.00 -2.34
C ILE A 185 -9.60 -2.16 -2.01
N SER A 186 -9.98 -3.23 -1.31
CA SER A 186 -11.39 -3.49 -0.94
C SER A 186 -12.00 -2.33 -0.15
N MET A 187 -13.07 -1.74 -0.69
CA MET A 187 -13.90 -0.74 0.01
C MET A 187 -15.16 -1.33 0.64
N ASN A 188 -15.48 -2.60 0.36
CA ASN A 188 -16.71 -3.24 0.85
C ASN A 188 -16.57 -3.73 2.29
N ARG A 189 -15.39 -4.28 2.58
CA ARG A 189 -15.07 -4.91 3.86
C ARG A 189 -13.58 -4.84 4.12
N SER A 190 -13.25 -4.79 5.39
CA SER A 190 -11.88 -4.93 5.88
C SER A 190 -11.40 -6.37 5.76
N PHE A 191 -10.09 -6.53 5.81
CA PHE A 191 -9.45 -7.82 5.97
C PHE A 191 -9.72 -8.33 7.39
N PRO A 192 -10.01 -9.63 7.56
CA PRO A 192 -10.42 -10.18 8.86
C PRO A 192 -9.30 -10.12 9.91
N ASP A 193 -8.06 -10.14 9.46
CA ASP A 193 -6.85 -10.20 10.27
C ASP A 193 -6.11 -8.87 10.36
N LEU A 194 -6.57 -7.80 9.71
CA LEU A 194 -5.87 -6.51 9.67
C LEU A 194 -6.81 -5.36 10.02
N GLU A 195 -6.37 -4.54 10.97
CA GLU A 195 -7.04 -3.30 11.34
C GLU A 195 -6.07 -2.16 11.63
N LEU A 196 -6.52 -0.94 11.40
CA LEU A 196 -5.89 0.24 11.99
C LEU A 196 -6.29 0.33 13.46
N LEU A 197 -5.34 0.69 14.31
CA LEU A 197 -5.62 0.97 15.72
C LEU A 197 -6.30 2.35 15.83
N PRO A 198 -7.35 2.50 16.66
CA PRO A 198 -8.09 3.75 16.77
C PRO A 198 -7.19 4.89 17.25
N GLY A 199 -7.35 6.06 16.63
CA GLY A 199 -6.71 7.32 17.02
C GLY A 199 -7.74 8.41 17.30
N PRO A 200 -7.34 9.53 17.94
CA PRO A 200 -8.24 10.63 18.26
C PRO A 200 -8.63 11.47 17.03
N ASP A 201 -7.79 11.47 15.98
CA ASP A 201 -7.88 12.41 14.86
C ASP A 201 -8.77 11.90 13.70
N PHE A 202 -9.26 10.67 13.78
CA PHE A 202 -10.05 10.07 12.70
C PHE A 202 -11.17 9.17 13.23
N THR A 203 -12.10 8.87 12.34
CA THR A 203 -13.13 7.85 12.56
C THR A 203 -13.04 6.77 11.48
N PHE A 204 -13.55 5.57 11.78
CA PHE A 204 -13.67 4.53 10.77
C PHE A 204 -14.90 4.76 9.91
N LYS A 205 -14.80 4.49 8.61
CA LYS A 205 -15.95 4.54 7.71
C LYS A 205 -16.90 3.38 7.99
N ASP A 206 -18.19 3.65 8.06
CA ASP A 206 -19.22 2.61 8.01
C ASP A 206 -19.62 2.33 6.56
N VAL A 207 -19.58 1.05 6.17
CA VAL A 207 -19.95 0.53 4.85
C VAL A 207 -21.00 -0.56 5.04
N ASN A 208 -22.19 -0.35 4.47
CA ASN A 208 -23.30 -1.32 4.58
C ASN A 208 -23.64 -1.74 6.03
N GLY A 209 -23.51 -0.82 6.99
CA GLY A 209 -23.77 -1.07 8.41
C GLY A 209 -22.62 -1.77 9.16
N HIS A 210 -21.48 -1.96 8.52
CA HIS A 210 -20.28 -2.54 9.11
C HIS A 210 -19.14 -1.51 9.14
N ARG A 211 -18.45 -1.45 10.27
CA ARG A 211 -17.28 -0.58 10.42
C ARG A 211 -16.10 -1.13 9.62
N HIS A 212 -15.54 -0.33 8.73
CA HIS A 212 -14.41 -0.68 7.89
C HIS A 212 -13.09 -0.32 8.60
N LEU A 213 -12.49 -1.29 9.27
CA LEU A 213 -11.29 -1.19 10.11
C LEU A 213 -10.00 -0.79 9.38
N THR A 214 -9.98 -0.76 8.05
CA THR A 214 -8.85 -0.26 7.24
C THR A 214 -9.21 0.98 6.42
N TRP A 215 -10.36 1.60 6.68
CA TRP A 215 -10.76 2.86 6.03
C TRP A 215 -11.11 3.89 7.09
N VAL A 216 -10.28 4.93 7.14
CA VAL A 216 -10.41 6.03 8.09
C VAL A 216 -10.74 7.33 7.38
N VAL A 217 -11.47 8.20 8.08
CA VAL A 217 -11.84 9.53 7.63
C VAL A 217 -11.40 10.53 8.69
N PHE A 218 -10.50 11.42 8.31
CA PHE A 218 -10.13 12.58 9.12
C PHE A 218 -11.07 13.73 8.77
N PRO A 219 -11.66 14.42 9.75
CA PRO A 219 -12.54 15.55 9.47
C PRO A 219 -11.78 16.68 8.76
N PRO A 220 -12.46 17.59 8.03
CA PRO A 220 -11.81 18.62 7.23
C PRO A 220 -10.89 19.56 8.01
N ASP A 221 -11.16 19.76 9.31
CA ASP A 221 -10.42 20.60 10.24
C ASP A 221 -9.34 19.84 11.06
N ALA A 222 -9.19 18.52 10.85
CA ALA A 222 -8.22 17.69 11.56
C ALA A 222 -6.80 18.25 11.48
N LEU A 223 -6.41 18.69 10.29
CA LEU A 223 -5.05 19.15 10.00
C LEU A 223 -4.64 20.42 10.76
N GLU A 224 -5.59 21.19 11.31
CA GLU A 224 -5.28 22.44 12.01
C GLU A 224 -4.59 22.20 13.35
N HIS A 225 -4.82 21.03 13.96
CA HIS A 225 -4.32 20.68 15.28
C HIS A 225 -3.43 19.43 15.30
N MET A 226 -3.40 18.66 14.21
CA MET A 226 -2.55 17.50 14.10
C MET A 226 -1.08 17.90 14.00
N GLN A 227 -0.25 17.19 14.76
CA GLN A 227 1.20 17.23 14.63
C GLN A 227 1.72 15.82 14.38
N TYR A 228 2.67 15.71 13.45
CA TYR A 228 3.39 14.46 13.27
C TYR A 228 4.28 14.21 14.48
N ILE A 229 4.17 13.02 15.07
CA ILE A 229 4.99 12.58 16.20
C ILE A 229 5.96 11.50 15.68
N PRO A 230 7.18 11.88 15.24
CA PRO A 230 8.23 10.91 14.99
C PRO A 230 8.66 10.35 16.35
N GLU A 231 8.33 9.10 16.66
CA GLU A 231 8.96 8.46 17.81
C GLU A 231 10.39 8.09 17.45
N ASP A 232 11.35 8.79 18.04
CA ASP A 232 12.71 8.34 18.29
C ASP A 232 13.08 8.55 19.78
N SER A 233 12.10 8.54 20.69
CA SER A 233 12.33 8.78 22.13
C SER A 233 11.70 7.69 23.00
N ASN A 234 12.46 6.59 23.19
CA ASN A 234 12.30 5.52 24.18
C ASN A 234 10.99 4.70 24.17
N GLN A 235 11.11 3.40 23.83
CA GLN A 235 10.48 2.21 24.47
C GLN A 235 10.76 1.01 23.53
N THR A 236 11.41 -0.10 23.90
CA THR A 236 11.23 -0.92 25.11
C THR A 236 9.78 -0.94 25.57
N GLU A 237 8.89 -1.51 24.75
CA GLU A 237 7.73 -2.20 25.30
C GLU A 237 8.23 -3.55 25.85
N THR A 238 8.82 -3.53 27.05
CA THR A 238 8.93 -4.72 27.90
C THR A 238 7.98 -4.53 29.07
N GLU A 239 6.76 -4.98 28.86
CA GLU A 239 5.77 -5.14 29.92
C GLU A 239 6.11 -6.43 30.69
N SER A 240 6.83 -6.30 31.81
CA SER A 240 6.74 -7.18 33.00
C SER A 240 7.56 -6.61 34.16
N ALA A 241 6.89 -6.44 35.29
CA ALA A 241 7.31 -5.71 36.47
C ALA A 241 8.26 -6.48 37.41
N GLU A 242 9.24 -5.78 38.00
CA GLU A 242 9.45 -5.67 39.46
C GLU A 242 10.52 -4.61 39.77
N PRO A 243 10.43 -3.82 40.86
CA PRO A 243 11.33 -2.69 41.13
C PRO A 243 12.37 -3.00 42.21
N GLU A 244 13.61 -2.49 42.04
CA GLU A 244 14.51 -1.95 43.10
C GLU A 244 15.92 -1.59 42.53
N PRO A 245 16.79 -0.81 43.22
CA PRO A 245 16.81 0.65 43.23
C PRO A 245 18.12 1.27 42.66
N GLN A 246 18.07 2.60 42.54
CA GLN A 246 19.02 3.58 41.98
C GLN A 246 20.54 3.35 42.17
N ALA A 247 21.30 3.64 41.11
CA ALA A 247 22.54 4.41 41.21
C ALA A 247 22.79 5.23 39.93
N GLU A 248 22.87 6.54 40.13
CA GLU A 248 23.05 7.63 39.19
C GLU A 248 24.51 7.71 38.70
N GLN A 249 24.76 7.66 37.39
CA GLN A 249 25.90 8.34 36.74
C GLN A 249 25.52 8.84 35.35
N VAL A 250 25.48 10.16 35.23
CA VAL A 250 25.27 10.93 34.00
C VAL A 250 26.60 11.02 33.22
N GLN A 251 26.57 10.68 31.94
CA GLN A 251 27.53 11.16 30.92
C GLN A 251 26.79 11.52 29.62
N PRO A 252 27.34 12.46 28.82
CA PRO A 252 26.55 13.41 28.04
C PRO A 252 26.32 13.00 26.58
N ALA A 253 25.11 13.30 26.09
CA ALA A 253 24.73 13.62 24.71
C ALA A 253 25.59 12.95 23.60
N GLU A 254 25.23 11.72 23.26
CA GLU A 254 25.69 11.06 22.04
C GLU A 254 24.72 11.37 20.89
N GLN A 255 25.31 11.78 19.78
CA GLN A 255 24.67 12.29 18.58
C GLN A 255 23.86 11.18 17.90
N ALA A 256 22.76 11.54 17.24
CA ALA A 256 21.97 10.62 16.44
C ALA A 256 22.88 9.96 15.37
N GLU A 257 23.11 8.66 15.53
CA GLU A 257 23.87 7.84 14.58
C GLU A 257 23.21 7.93 13.20
N PRO A 258 23.95 8.29 12.13
CA PRO A 258 23.45 8.08 10.78
C PRO A 258 23.28 6.57 10.57
N GLY A 259 22.18 6.15 9.94
CA GLY A 259 21.94 4.72 9.66
C GLY A 259 23.13 4.03 8.96
N PRO A 260 23.20 2.69 9.02
CA PRO A 260 24.40 1.93 8.68
C PRO A 260 24.92 2.30 7.30
N THR A 261 26.20 2.65 7.26
CA THR A 261 26.89 3.06 6.04
C THR A 261 26.90 1.91 5.03
N PRO A 262 26.98 2.20 3.72
CA PRO A 262 27.05 1.16 2.71
C PRO A 262 28.21 0.16 2.93
N THR A 263 29.32 0.58 3.54
CA THR A 263 30.44 -0.29 3.94
C THR A 263 30.06 -1.24 5.07
N GLU A 264 29.28 -0.80 6.05
CA GLU A 264 28.77 -1.65 7.14
C GLU A 264 27.76 -2.67 6.61
N ARG A 265 26.87 -2.26 5.72
CA ARG A 265 25.93 -3.17 5.04
C ARG A 265 26.66 -4.23 4.22
N LEU A 266 27.75 -3.88 3.52
CA LEU A 266 28.57 -4.89 2.83
C LEU A 266 29.25 -5.87 3.80
N ARG A 267 29.65 -5.42 4.99
CA ARG A 267 30.26 -6.27 6.01
C ARG A 267 29.25 -7.28 6.56
N GLU A 268 28.07 -6.80 6.94
CA GLU A 268 26.96 -7.66 7.40
C GLU A 268 26.58 -8.69 6.33
N LEU A 269 26.59 -8.28 5.05
CA LEU A 269 26.28 -9.15 3.94
C LEU A 269 27.29 -10.29 3.76
N ASN A 270 28.58 -9.99 3.93
CA ASN A 270 29.62 -11.01 3.92
C ASN A 270 29.45 -11.98 5.09
N GLN A 271 29.18 -11.46 6.29
CA GLN A 271 28.99 -12.28 7.47
C GLN A 271 27.80 -13.23 7.33
N ALA A 272 26.67 -12.76 6.78
CA ALA A 272 25.50 -13.60 6.55
C ALA A 272 25.76 -14.74 5.55
N LEU A 273 26.61 -14.51 4.54
CA LEU A 273 27.04 -15.56 3.61
C LEU A 273 27.94 -16.58 4.31
N GLU A 274 28.91 -16.11 5.11
CA GLU A 274 29.81 -16.98 5.88
C GLU A 274 29.07 -17.83 6.91
N GLU A 275 28.02 -17.29 7.53
CA GLU A 275 27.15 -17.99 8.47
C GLU A 275 26.11 -18.91 7.79
N GLY A 276 26.05 -18.91 6.45
CA GLY A 276 25.11 -19.72 5.68
C GLY A 276 23.64 -19.28 5.82
N LEU A 277 23.39 -18.04 6.25
CA LEU A 277 22.06 -17.46 6.38
C LEU A 277 21.48 -17.06 5.02
N ILE A 278 22.35 -16.85 4.03
CA ILE A 278 21.99 -16.55 2.63
C ILE A 278 22.79 -17.40 1.67
N THR A 279 22.25 -17.58 0.48
CA THR A 279 22.91 -18.22 -0.65
C THR A 279 23.90 -17.27 -1.34
N GLN A 280 24.82 -17.83 -2.13
CA GLN A 280 25.76 -17.06 -2.95
C GLN A 280 25.03 -16.13 -3.93
N GLU A 281 23.90 -16.57 -4.48
CA GLU A 281 23.06 -15.80 -5.40
C GLU A 281 22.41 -14.59 -4.70
N GLU A 282 21.84 -14.80 -3.51
CA GLU A 282 21.30 -13.72 -2.68
C GLU A 282 22.39 -12.72 -2.27
N TYR A 283 23.62 -13.19 -2.04
CA TYR A 283 24.76 -12.36 -1.73
C TYR A 283 25.13 -11.41 -2.88
N GLU A 284 25.29 -11.94 -4.08
CA GLU A 284 25.67 -11.14 -5.25
C GLU A 284 24.62 -10.08 -5.59
N ARG A 285 23.33 -10.42 -5.46
CA ARG A 285 22.20 -9.50 -5.65
C ARG A 285 22.21 -8.35 -4.65
N LYS A 286 22.25 -8.67 -3.35
CA LYS A 286 22.24 -7.65 -2.29
C LYS A 286 23.49 -6.77 -2.34
N ARG A 287 24.63 -7.32 -2.74
CA ARG A 287 25.86 -6.56 -2.99
C ARG A 287 25.66 -5.56 -4.14
N ALA A 288 25.08 -5.98 -5.26
CA ALA A 288 24.78 -5.09 -6.38
C ALA A 288 23.80 -3.97 -5.98
N GLN A 289 22.79 -4.29 -5.18
CA GLN A 289 21.83 -3.32 -4.64
C GLN A 289 22.50 -2.28 -3.75
N ILE A 290 23.35 -2.69 -2.80
CA ILE A 290 24.11 -1.78 -1.94
C ILE A 290 25.05 -0.90 -2.77
N MET A 291 25.69 -1.45 -3.81
CA MET A 291 26.57 -0.69 -4.70
C MET A 291 25.82 0.34 -5.56
N SER A 292 24.52 0.13 -5.84
CA SER A 292 23.68 1.10 -6.54
C SER A 292 23.25 2.29 -5.67
N ASP A 293 23.41 2.19 -4.35
CA ASP A 293 23.08 3.24 -3.39
C ASP A 293 24.27 4.21 -3.13
N PHE A 294 25.45 3.92 -3.70
CA PHE A 294 26.67 4.75 -3.61
C PHE A 294 26.68 5.95 -4.57
#